data_AF-A0A7S2L579-F1
#
_entry.id   AF-A0A7S2L579-F1
#
_cell.length_a   1.000
_cell.length_b   1.000
_cell.length_c   1.000
_cell.angle_alpha   90.00
_cell.angle_beta   90.00
_cell.angle_gamma   90.00
#
_symmetry.space_group_name_H-M   'P 1'
#
loop_
_entity.id
_entity.type
_entity.pdbx_description
1 polymer ?
#
loop_
_entity_poly.entity_id
_entity_poly.type
_entity_poly.pdbx_seq_one_letter_code
_entity_poly.pdbx_strand_id
1 'polypeptide(L)'
;PFGLWLWASGFSREFRKLCLDSTMSVLFVTKMGLSQQSAQAVLGYFRDDGFTHLRYDRPRVQYTQGGSQNMWRKFVGTLEETGQVEVRYRSRVEAVERAGGGWAVTLSSGTRHEGFGDVVMATPASVSSRMVR
;
A
#
# COMPACT_ATOMS: atom_id res chain seq x y z
N PRO A 1 26.87 8.32 22.41
CA PRO A 1 26.53 8.75 21.04
C PRO A 1 25.07 9.19 20.93
N PHE A 2 24.77 10.18 20.09
CA PHE A 2 23.45 10.80 19.92
C PHE A 2 22.31 9.78 19.67
N GLY A 3 22.58 8.68 18.95
CA GLY A 3 21.60 7.61 18.72
C GLY A 3 21.18 6.84 19.99
N LEU A 4 22.08 6.65 20.95
CA LEU A 4 21.80 5.94 22.21
C LEU A 4 20.98 6.82 23.17
N TRP A 5 21.17 8.14 23.08
CA TRP A 5 20.39 9.15 23.79
C TRP A 5 18.97 9.27 23.21
N LEU A 6 18.82 9.30 21.89
CA LEU A 6 17.50 9.25 21.21
C LEU A 6 16.72 7.98 21.52
N TRP A 7 17.39 6.83 21.64
CA TRP A 7 16.76 5.58 22.02
C TRP A 7 16.24 5.59 23.46
N ALA A 8 17.02 6.14 24.41
CA ALA A 8 16.65 6.18 25.83
C ALA A 8 15.63 7.29 26.17
N SER A 9 15.66 8.41 25.46
CA SER A 9 14.84 9.60 25.77
C SER A 9 13.68 9.83 24.80
N GLY A 10 13.65 9.11 23.66
CA GLY A 10 12.68 9.34 22.60
C GLY A 10 12.83 10.73 21.95
N PHE A 11 11.87 11.08 21.10
CA PHE A 11 11.73 12.45 20.62
C PHE A 11 10.98 13.29 21.66
N SER A 12 11.38 14.56 21.82
CA SER A 12 10.61 15.50 22.65
C SER A 12 9.18 15.60 22.12
N ARG A 13 8.23 15.87 23.02
CA ARG A 13 6.80 15.99 22.66
C ARG A 13 6.60 17.10 21.63
N GLU A 14 7.37 18.17 21.73
CA GLU A 14 7.40 19.31 20.82
C GLU A 14 7.91 18.91 19.43
N PHE A 15 9.02 18.18 19.33
CA PHE A 15 9.54 17.68 18.05
C PHE A 15 8.55 16.68 17.41
N ARG A 16 7.94 15.82 18.23
CA ARG A 16 6.93 14.87 17.75
C ARG A 16 5.72 15.59 17.16
N LYS A 17 5.18 16.59 17.86
CA LYS A 17 3.99 17.33 17.45
C LYS A 17 4.26 18.26 16.25
N LEU A 18 5.38 18.99 16.26
CA LEU A 18 5.67 20.01 15.26
C LEU A 18 6.28 19.43 13.98
N CYS A 19 7.13 18.40 14.11
CA CYS A 19 7.87 17.87 12.97
C CYS A 19 7.32 16.51 12.54
N LEU A 20 7.23 15.53 13.44
CA LEU A 20 6.85 14.17 13.05
C LEU A 20 5.37 14.05 12.67
N ASP A 21 4.43 14.50 13.52
CA ASP A 21 2.99 14.35 13.28
C ASP A 21 2.55 15.10 12.02
N SER A 22 3.11 16.29 11.80
CA SER A 22 2.81 17.11 10.62
C SER A 22 3.35 16.46 9.34
N THR A 23 4.60 15.98 9.34
CA THR A 23 5.19 15.23 8.22
C THR A 23 4.39 13.95 7.93
N MET A 24 3.99 13.25 8.99
CA MET A 24 3.28 11.98 8.88
C MET A 24 1.83 12.15 8.40
N SER A 25 1.18 13.28 8.73
CA SER A 25 -0.17 13.60 8.23
C SER A 25 -0.22 13.80 6.71
N VAL A 26 0.85 14.35 6.12
CA VAL A 26 1.00 14.51 4.66
C VAL A 26 1.20 13.15 3.97
N LEU A 27 1.89 12.22 4.63
CA LEU A 27 2.28 10.94 4.02
C LEU A 27 1.21 9.86 4.14
N PHE A 28 0.43 9.86 5.23
CA PHE A 28 -0.53 8.78 5.51
C PHE A 28 -2.00 9.19 5.39
N VAL A 29 -2.29 10.44 4.99
CA VAL A 29 -3.65 10.99 4.75
C VAL A 29 -4.64 10.60 5.86
N THR A 30 -4.16 10.45 7.09
CA THR A 30 -4.98 10.10 8.26
C THR A 30 -4.34 10.71 9.50
N LYS A 31 -5.12 11.45 10.27
CA LYS A 31 -4.69 12.04 11.56
C LYS A 31 -4.69 11.02 12.70
N MET A 32 -5.34 9.87 12.51
CA MET A 32 -5.47 8.81 13.53
C MET A 32 -4.41 7.73 13.35
N GLY A 33 -3.70 7.38 14.43
CA GLY A 33 -2.81 6.21 14.45
C GLY A 33 -1.37 6.45 13.98
N LEU A 34 -0.96 7.70 13.73
CA LEU A 34 0.42 8.02 13.35
C LEU A 34 1.45 7.61 14.42
N SER A 35 1.07 7.70 15.70
CA SER A 35 1.88 7.25 16.83
C SER A 35 1.95 5.73 17.00
N GLN A 36 1.15 4.96 16.24
CA GLN A 36 1.09 3.50 16.25
C GLN A 36 1.80 2.86 15.05
N GLN A 37 2.36 3.67 14.15
CA GLN A 37 3.13 3.18 13.02
C GLN A 37 4.49 2.63 13.49
N SER A 38 4.88 1.46 12.97
CA SER A 38 6.19 0.90 13.28
C SER A 38 7.30 1.85 12.83
N ALA A 39 8.19 2.21 13.76
CA ALA A 39 9.35 3.04 13.46
C ALA A 39 10.21 2.42 12.34
N GLN A 40 10.29 1.09 12.27
CA GLN A 40 11.01 0.38 11.22
C GLN A 40 10.33 0.52 9.86
N ALA A 41 9.00 0.52 9.79
CA ALA A 41 8.27 0.74 8.54
C ALA A 41 8.48 2.16 8.01
N VAL A 42 8.46 3.15 8.92
CA VAL A 42 8.77 4.56 8.58
C VAL A 42 10.21 4.70 8.09
N LEU A 43 11.18 4.12 8.80
CA LEU A 43 12.58 4.15 8.38
C LEU A 43 12.81 3.40 7.06
N GLY A 44 12.11 2.28 6.84
CA GLY A 44 12.16 1.53 5.59
C GLY A 44 11.64 2.34 4.40
N TYR A 45 10.56 3.08 4.59
CA TYR A 45 10.02 3.99 3.57
C TYR A 45 11.01 5.09 3.18
N PHE A 46 11.76 5.63 4.17
CA PHE A 46 12.73 6.69 3.97
C PHE A 46 14.19 6.23 3.81
N ARG A 47 14.43 4.93 3.68
CA ARG A 47 15.80 4.39 3.76
C ARG A 47 16.72 4.96 2.68
N ASP A 48 16.17 5.23 1.50
CA ASP A 48 16.92 5.61 0.30
C ASP A 48 16.96 7.15 0.11
N ASP A 49 15.95 7.88 0.61
CA ASP A 49 15.78 9.33 0.38
C ASP A 49 15.82 10.19 1.66
N GLY A 50 15.92 9.57 2.85
CA GLY A 50 15.87 10.22 4.16
C GLY A 50 14.50 10.84 4.48
N PHE A 51 14.34 11.48 5.65
CA PHE A 51 13.13 12.26 6.02
C PHE A 51 12.96 13.55 5.17
N THR A 52 13.81 13.72 4.17
CA THR A 52 13.98 14.93 3.36
C THR A 52 12.92 15.14 2.27
N HIS A 53 11.81 14.40 2.31
CA HIS A 53 10.63 14.62 1.45
C HIS A 53 9.98 16.01 1.58
N LEU A 54 10.43 16.82 2.55
CA LEU A 54 10.02 18.21 2.75
C LEU A 54 10.97 19.24 2.12
N ARG A 55 12.08 18.83 1.48
CA ARG A 55 12.97 19.75 0.77
C ARG A 55 12.40 20.05 -0.63
N TYR A 56 12.23 21.34 -0.91
CA TYR A 56 11.62 21.90 -2.11
C TYR A 56 12.55 21.95 -3.34
N ASP A 57 13.74 21.35 -3.26
CA ASP A 57 14.78 21.43 -4.30
C ASP A 57 14.52 20.48 -5.49
N ARG A 58 13.61 19.52 -5.34
CA ARG A 58 13.06 18.71 -6.44
C ARG A 58 11.56 18.51 -6.21
N PRO A 59 10.68 18.72 -7.20
CA PRO A 59 9.26 18.43 -7.05
C PRO A 59 9.06 16.90 -6.95
N ARG A 60 9.15 16.36 -5.72
CA ARG A 60 8.88 14.94 -5.44
C ARG A 60 7.47 14.68 -4.92
N VAL A 61 6.70 15.74 -4.63
CA VAL A 61 5.24 15.67 -4.51
C VAL A 61 4.65 15.95 -5.88
N GLN A 62 4.18 14.90 -6.53
CA GLN A 62 3.50 15.02 -7.81
C GLN A 62 2.01 15.14 -7.57
N TYR A 63 1.48 16.32 -7.89
CA TYR A 63 0.04 16.50 -7.95
C TYR A 63 -0.46 15.95 -9.28
N THR A 64 -1.20 14.84 -9.24
CA THR A 64 -1.93 14.37 -10.42
C THR A 64 -3.13 15.29 -10.63
N GLN A 65 -3.07 16.16 -11.65
CA GLN A 65 -4.22 16.97 -12.03
C GLN A 65 -5.41 16.06 -12.39
N GLY A 66 -6.55 16.28 -11.73
CA GLY A 66 -7.72 15.40 -11.84
C GLY A 66 -7.69 14.17 -10.93
N GLY A 67 -6.69 14.02 -10.06
CA GLY A 67 -6.59 12.94 -9.08
C GLY A 67 -6.02 11.63 -9.63
N SER A 68 -5.32 10.89 -8.77
CA SER A 68 -4.69 9.61 -9.10
C SER A 68 -5.68 8.55 -9.61
N GLN A 69 -6.94 8.61 -9.16
CA GLN A 69 -8.00 7.72 -9.63
C GLN A 69 -8.25 7.83 -11.14
N ASN A 70 -8.19 9.04 -11.70
CA ASN A 70 -8.39 9.25 -13.14
C ASN A 70 -7.22 8.71 -13.96
N MET A 71 -6.00 8.83 -13.45
CA MET A 71 -4.81 8.23 -14.07
C MET A 71 -4.93 6.71 -14.11
N TRP A 72 -5.24 6.07 -12.98
CA TRP A 72 -5.41 4.61 -12.92
C TRP A 72 -6.56 4.12 -13.79
N ARG A 73 -7.68 4.85 -13.86
CA ARG A 73 -8.81 4.49 -14.73
C ARG A 73 -8.40 4.45 -16.21
N LYS A 74 -7.64 5.46 -16.66
CA LYS A 74 -7.12 5.50 -18.05
C LYS A 74 -6.14 4.36 -18.31
N PHE A 75 -5.20 4.15 -17.41
CA PHE A 75 -4.21 3.09 -17.53
C PHE A 75 -4.85 1.70 -17.63
N VAL A 76 -5.78 1.39 -16.73
CA VAL A 76 -6.51 0.11 -16.75
C VAL A 76 -7.35 -0.01 -18.03
N GLY A 77 -8.06 1.06 -18.42
CA GLY A 77 -8.84 1.06 -19.66
C GLY A 77 -8.00 0.74 -20.90
N THR A 78 -6.79 1.30 -21.02
CA THR A 78 -5.86 0.98 -22.12
C THR A 78 -5.43 -0.49 -22.11
N LEU A 79 -5.18 -1.07 -20.94
CA LEU A 79 -4.80 -2.49 -20.84
C LEU A 79 -5.97 -3.42 -21.21
N GLU A 80 -7.20 -3.05 -20.86
CA GLU A 80 -8.41 -3.80 -21.26
C GLU A 80 -8.67 -3.69 -22.77
N GLU A 81 -8.58 -2.49 -23.35
CA GLU A 81 -8.77 -2.26 -24.79
C GLU A 81 -7.74 -3.01 -25.65
N THR A 82 -6.53 -3.19 -25.13
CA THR A 82 -5.45 -3.93 -25.81
C THR A 82 -5.49 -5.45 -25.52
N GLY A 83 -6.45 -5.91 -24.71
CA GLY A 83 -6.59 -7.33 -24.36
C GLY A 83 -5.47 -7.88 -23.49
N GLN A 84 -4.64 -7.03 -22.88
CA GLN A 84 -3.54 -7.46 -22.02
C GLN A 84 -4.05 -7.93 -20.65
N VAL A 85 -5.15 -7.36 -20.19
CA VAL A 85 -5.79 -7.73 -18.92
C VAL A 85 -7.31 -7.82 -19.10
N GLU A 86 -7.91 -8.71 -18.33
CA GLU A 86 -9.36 -8.74 -18.12
C GLU A 86 -9.64 -8.27 -16.70
N VAL A 87 -10.36 -7.16 -16.52
CA VAL A 87 -10.71 -6.67 -15.18
C VAL A 87 -12.15 -7.00 -14.83
N ARG A 88 -12.32 -7.73 -13.73
CA ARG A 88 -13.64 -8.09 -13.20
C ARG A 88 -13.95 -7.30 -11.94
N TYR A 89 -14.73 -6.24 -12.10
CA TYR A 89 -15.24 -5.47 -10.96
C TYR A 89 -16.38 -6.21 -10.26
N ARG A 90 -16.59 -5.90 -8.98
CA ARG A 90 -17.63 -6.51 -8.13
C ARG A 90 -17.50 -8.04 -7.99
N SER A 91 -16.33 -8.59 -8.31
CA SER A 91 -15.99 -10.00 -8.16
C SER A 91 -15.17 -10.20 -6.90
N ARG A 92 -15.83 -10.19 -5.74
CA ARG A 92 -15.15 -10.41 -4.46
C ARG A 92 -14.63 -11.85 -4.39
N VAL A 93 -13.33 -12.00 -4.17
CA VAL A 93 -12.69 -13.30 -3.91
C VAL A 93 -12.93 -13.69 -2.45
N GLU A 94 -13.28 -14.97 -2.24
CA GLU A 94 -13.47 -15.56 -0.90
C GLU A 94 -12.44 -16.64 -0.58
N ALA A 95 -12.00 -17.39 -1.58
CA ALA A 95 -11.00 -18.43 -1.38
C ALA A 95 -10.01 -18.48 -2.55
N VAL A 96 -8.76 -18.75 -2.23
CA VAL A 96 -7.68 -19.08 -3.17
C VAL A 96 -7.01 -20.34 -2.64
N GLU A 97 -7.01 -21.40 -3.43
CA GLU A 97 -6.51 -22.71 -3.01
C GLU A 97 -5.82 -23.44 -4.16
N ARG A 98 -4.97 -24.41 -3.84
CA ARG A 98 -4.34 -25.27 -4.85
C ARG A 98 -5.37 -26.24 -5.43
N ALA A 99 -5.41 -26.36 -6.75
CA ALA A 99 -6.29 -27.30 -7.44
C ALA A 99 -5.62 -27.79 -8.73
N GLY A 100 -5.62 -29.12 -8.96
CA GLY A 100 -5.22 -29.70 -10.24
C GLY A 100 -3.83 -29.30 -10.76
N GLY A 101 -2.85 -29.11 -9.87
CA GLY A 101 -1.50 -28.67 -10.26
C GLY A 101 -1.33 -27.15 -10.45
N GLY A 102 -2.41 -26.37 -10.33
CA GLY A 102 -2.39 -24.91 -10.34
C GLY A 102 -3.11 -24.32 -9.13
N TRP A 103 -3.79 -23.21 -9.35
CA TRP A 103 -4.60 -22.51 -8.37
C TRP A 103 -6.05 -22.38 -8.84
N ALA A 104 -6.95 -22.39 -7.88
CA ALA A 104 -8.35 -22.06 -8.04
C ALA A 104 -8.71 -20.84 -7.20
N VAL A 105 -9.60 -20.01 -7.75
CA VAL A 105 -10.14 -18.82 -7.10
C VAL A 105 -11.65 -18.96 -7.02
N THR A 106 -12.21 -18.88 -5.82
CA THR A 106 -13.65 -18.92 -5.57
C THR A 106 -14.13 -17.51 -5.22
N LEU A 107 -15.16 -17.06 -5.93
CA LEU A 107 -15.81 -15.78 -5.70
C LEU A 107 -16.95 -15.91 -4.69
N SER A 108 -17.37 -14.80 -4.08
CA SER A 108 -18.51 -14.76 -3.15
C SER A 108 -19.85 -15.11 -3.79
N SER A 109 -19.92 -15.11 -5.13
CA SER A 109 -21.07 -15.62 -5.88
C SER A 109 -21.15 -17.16 -5.88
N GLY A 110 -20.15 -17.86 -5.35
CA GLY A 110 -19.98 -19.30 -5.49
C GLY A 110 -19.31 -19.74 -6.79
N THR A 111 -19.03 -18.79 -7.70
CA THR A 111 -18.33 -19.08 -8.96
C THR A 111 -16.88 -19.47 -8.69
N ARG A 112 -16.44 -20.58 -9.28
CA ARG A 112 -15.07 -21.08 -9.16
C ARG A 112 -14.36 -20.98 -10.51
N HIS A 113 -13.16 -20.40 -10.48
CA HIS A 113 -12.26 -20.33 -11.63
C HIS A 113 -11.01 -21.14 -11.32
N GLU A 114 -10.60 -22.02 -12.23
CA GLU A 114 -9.46 -22.92 -12.06
C GLU A 114 -8.46 -22.77 -13.22
N GLY A 115 -7.28 -23.36 -13.06
CA GLY A 115 -6.27 -23.41 -14.12
C GLY A 115 -5.26 -22.26 -14.07
N PHE A 116 -5.23 -21.46 -13.00
CA PHE A 116 -4.21 -20.42 -12.84
C PHE A 116 -2.87 -21.05 -12.48
N GLY A 117 -1.80 -20.71 -13.22
CA GLY A 117 -0.44 -21.12 -12.87
C GLY A 117 0.05 -20.44 -11.59
N ASP A 118 -0.25 -19.15 -11.45
CA ASP A 118 0.12 -18.30 -10.33
C ASP A 118 -1.04 -17.39 -9.92
N VAL A 119 -1.06 -16.99 -8.65
CA VAL A 119 -2.00 -16.01 -8.10
C VAL A 119 -1.24 -14.97 -7.30
N VAL A 120 -1.45 -13.69 -7.63
CA VAL A 120 -0.84 -12.55 -6.93
C VAL A 120 -1.90 -11.84 -6.09
N MET A 121 -1.70 -11.82 -4.77
CA MET A 121 -2.62 -11.18 -3.83
C MET A 121 -2.20 -9.72 -3.58
N ALA A 122 -2.76 -8.79 -4.36
CA ALA A 122 -2.54 -7.35 -4.20
C ALA A 122 -3.51 -6.68 -3.20
N THR A 123 -4.00 -7.45 -2.22
CA THR A 123 -4.85 -6.98 -1.11
C THR A 123 -4.05 -6.85 0.18
N PRO A 124 -4.53 -6.08 1.18
CA PRO A 124 -3.88 -6.04 2.48
C PRO A 124 -3.68 -7.45 3.06
N ALA A 125 -2.52 -7.70 3.67
CA ALA A 125 -2.13 -9.04 4.13
C ALA A 125 -3.17 -9.68 5.08
N SER A 126 -3.81 -8.87 5.93
CA SER A 126 -4.88 -9.31 6.85
C SER A 126 -6.17 -9.75 6.17
N VAL A 127 -6.40 -9.31 4.93
CA VAL A 127 -7.51 -9.74 4.08
C VAL A 127 -7.08 -10.98 3.30
N SER A 128 -5.88 -10.95 2.72
CA SER A 128 -5.29 -12.09 1.98
C SER A 128 -5.22 -13.36 2.83
N SER A 129 -4.80 -13.24 4.10
CA SER A 129 -4.67 -14.37 5.02
C SER A 129 -6.00 -15.08 5.34
N ARG A 130 -7.15 -14.46 5.04
CA ARG A 130 -8.48 -15.05 5.24
C ARG A 130 -8.99 -15.76 3.98
N MET A 131 -8.39 -15.50 2.82
CA MET A 131 -8.79 -16.05 1.53
C MET A 131 -7.90 -17.23 1.13
N VAL A 132 -6.61 -17.19 1.44
CA VAL A 132 -5.69 -18.29 1.10
C VAL A 132 -5.96 -19.49 2.01
N ARG A 133 -6.20 -20.65 1.42
CA ARG A 133 -6.45 -21.93 2.11
C ARG A 133 -5.41 -22.97 1.72
#